data_AF-A0A354P9I1-F1
#
_entry.id   AF-A0A354P9I1-F1
#
_cell.length_a   1.000
_cell.length_b   1.000
_cell.length_c   1.000
_cell.angle_alpha   90.00
_cell.angle_beta   90.00
_cell.angle_gamma   90.00
#
_symmetry.space_group_name_H-M   'P 1'
#
loop_
_entity.id
_entity.type
_entity.pdbx_description
1 polymer ?
#
loop_
_entity_poly.entity_id
_entity_poly.type
_entity_poly.pdbx_seq_one_letter_code
_entity_poly.pdbx_strand_id
1 'polypeptide(L)'
;MGKVDLKTRRIAQTQIDYYLDHCRAGGMRRLKDKQIQTNAKRLAQFVSAVNEGNAVENIKSLNQYAEEFAELDLYDIHGAGHHQRMANELRRIADTIRADGFPWTELMEPLERNTIQLRLAEVLWQKNVKRESTWRVSLDVLKREVWADEFKSVPAIRAAVSRLNTCFANQNAKTVFSVYKNKYGGCVEITSRYANRPKPVAARR
;
A
#
# COMPACT_ATOMS: atom_id res chain seq x y z
N MET A 1 -3.23 13.28 8.64
CA MET A 1 -2.03 13.52 7.81
C MET A 1 -2.07 14.96 7.32
N GLY A 2 -1.00 15.73 7.52
CA GLY A 2 -0.94 17.12 7.05
C GLY A 2 -0.71 17.17 5.54
N LYS A 3 -1.43 18.05 4.84
CA LYS A 3 -1.25 18.27 3.40
C LYS A 3 0.19 18.71 3.11
N VAL A 4 0.87 18.03 2.21
CA VAL A 4 2.18 18.46 1.70
C VAL A 4 1.96 19.73 0.88
N ASP A 5 2.73 20.79 1.13
CA ASP A 5 2.55 22.05 0.43
C ASP A 5 2.90 21.92 -1.08
N LEU A 6 2.31 22.78 -1.90
CA LEU A 6 2.46 22.77 -3.37
C LEU A 6 3.92 22.97 -3.83
N LYS A 7 4.70 23.78 -3.11
CA LYS A 7 6.10 24.06 -3.41
C LYS A 7 6.96 22.81 -3.17
N THR A 8 6.71 22.09 -2.08
CA THR A 8 7.38 20.82 -1.77
C THR A 8 7.12 19.76 -2.86
N ARG A 9 5.88 19.66 -3.35
CA ARG A 9 5.55 18.76 -4.47
C ARG A 9 6.27 19.11 -5.76
N ARG A 10 6.30 20.40 -6.10
CA ARG A 10 6.98 20.85 -7.31
C ARG A 10 8.50 20.58 -7.26
N ILE A 11 9.13 20.81 -6.10
CA ILE A 11 10.54 20.47 -5.89
C ILE A 11 10.75 18.95 -6.03
N ALA A 12 9.90 18.14 -5.41
CA ALA A 12 9.99 16.69 -5.50
C ALA A 12 9.87 16.18 -6.95
N GLN A 13 8.93 16.74 -7.74
CA GLN A 13 8.81 16.41 -9.15
C GLN A 13 10.08 16.76 -9.94
N THR A 14 10.62 17.96 -9.76
CA THR A 14 11.88 18.36 -10.43
C THR A 14 13.05 17.44 -10.06
N GLN A 15 13.11 16.95 -8.82
CA GLN A 15 14.13 15.99 -8.41
C GLN A 15 13.93 14.60 -9.02
N ILE A 16 12.69 14.15 -9.18
CA ILE A 16 12.36 12.91 -9.90
C ILE A 16 12.82 13.03 -11.36
N ASP A 17 12.43 14.11 -12.05
CA ASP A 17 12.75 14.33 -13.46
C ASP A 17 14.27 14.36 -13.68
N TYR A 18 14.99 15.14 -12.85
CA TYR A 18 16.45 15.17 -12.86
C TYR A 18 17.07 13.79 -12.68
N TYR A 19 16.52 12.99 -11.76
CA TYR A 19 17.05 11.65 -11.48
C TYR A 19 16.83 10.71 -12.67
N LEU A 20 15.65 10.72 -13.28
CA LEU A 20 15.34 9.92 -14.46
C LEU A 20 16.27 10.28 -15.63
N ASP A 21 16.47 11.57 -15.89
CA ASP A 21 17.37 12.04 -16.95
C ASP A 21 18.83 11.68 -16.69
N HIS A 22 19.29 11.81 -15.43
CA HIS A 22 20.65 11.40 -15.05
C HIS A 22 20.88 9.90 -15.27
N CYS A 23 19.88 9.07 -14.98
CA CYS A 23 19.97 7.63 -15.20
C CYS A 23 19.95 7.27 -16.69
N ARG A 24 19.14 7.95 -17.51
CA ARG A 24 19.11 7.80 -18.97
C ARG A 24 20.44 8.19 -19.60
N ALA A 25 21.12 9.20 -19.05
CA ALA A 25 22.48 9.60 -19.45
C ALA A 25 23.61 8.65 -18.97
N GLY A 26 23.27 7.52 -18.34
CA GLY A 26 24.25 6.52 -17.89
C GLY A 26 24.86 6.77 -16.51
N GLY A 27 24.30 7.68 -15.71
CA GLY A 27 24.78 8.01 -14.36
C GLY A 27 24.79 6.83 -13.37
N MET A 28 24.07 5.75 -13.68
CA MET A 28 23.95 4.56 -12.82
C MET A 28 25.10 3.55 -12.98
N ARG A 29 25.88 3.62 -14.07
CA ARG A 29 26.87 2.58 -14.47
C ARG A 29 27.98 2.35 -13.45
N ARG A 30 28.28 3.31 -12.58
CA ARG A 30 29.38 3.23 -11.59
C ARG A 30 28.92 3.17 -10.15
N LEU A 31 27.60 3.07 -9.91
CA LEU A 31 27.09 3.06 -8.55
C LEU A 31 27.27 1.70 -7.88
N LYS A 32 27.79 1.74 -6.66
CA LYS A 32 27.83 0.60 -5.74
C LYS A 32 26.44 0.34 -5.17
N ASP A 33 26.17 -0.88 -4.71
CA ASP A 33 24.83 -1.27 -4.21
C ASP A 33 24.31 -0.35 -3.09
N LYS A 34 25.18 0.09 -2.18
CA LYS A 34 24.80 1.04 -1.12
C LYS A 34 24.32 2.39 -1.67
N GLN A 35 24.92 2.85 -2.77
CA GLN A 35 24.52 4.09 -3.44
C GLN A 35 23.18 3.89 -4.16
N ILE A 36 22.99 2.75 -4.83
CA ILE A 36 21.71 2.37 -5.46
C ILE A 36 20.58 2.34 -4.41
N GLN A 37 20.78 1.68 -3.28
CA GLN A 37 19.81 1.63 -2.19
C GLN A 37 19.48 3.02 -1.62
N THR A 38 20.51 3.86 -1.44
CA THR A 38 20.32 5.23 -0.94
C THR A 38 19.49 6.06 -1.92
N ASN A 39 19.79 5.92 -3.21
CA ASN A 39 19.08 6.65 -4.25
C ASN A 39 17.65 6.14 -4.43
N ALA A 40 17.41 4.83 -4.40
CA ALA A 40 16.07 4.25 -4.44
C ALA A 40 15.20 4.76 -3.29
N LYS A 41 15.76 4.85 -2.08
CA LYS A 41 15.06 5.44 -0.92
C LYS A 41 14.74 6.93 -1.12
N ARG A 42 15.69 7.71 -1.65
CA ARG A 42 15.45 9.14 -1.95
C ARG A 42 14.38 9.32 -3.02
N LEU A 43 14.42 8.52 -4.08
CA LEU A 43 13.40 8.55 -5.13
C LEU A 43 12.02 8.23 -4.54
N ALA A 44 11.92 7.20 -3.69
CA ALA A 44 10.67 6.87 -3.00
C ALA A 44 10.15 7.99 -2.07
N GLN A 45 11.04 8.76 -1.44
CA GLN A 45 10.64 9.93 -0.64
C GLN A 45 10.04 11.03 -1.52
N PHE A 46 10.63 11.29 -2.70
CA PHE A 46 10.08 12.27 -3.63
C PHE A 46 8.74 11.83 -4.21
N VAL A 47 8.61 10.56 -4.60
CA VAL A 47 7.34 9.97 -5.06
C VAL A 47 6.26 10.13 -3.99
N SER A 48 6.59 9.79 -2.74
CA SER A 48 5.69 9.99 -1.61
C SER A 48 5.28 11.44 -1.42
N ALA A 49 6.21 12.39 -1.60
CA ALA A 49 5.88 13.81 -1.51
C ALA A 49 4.92 14.26 -2.63
N VAL A 50 5.18 13.87 -3.89
CA VAL A 50 4.32 14.20 -5.06
C VAL A 50 2.91 13.68 -4.88
N ASN A 51 2.78 12.43 -4.46
CA ASN A 51 1.51 11.73 -4.29
C ASN A 51 0.89 11.94 -2.90
N GLU A 52 1.39 12.90 -2.11
CA GLU A 52 0.87 13.26 -0.78
C GLU A 52 0.81 12.07 0.21
N GLY A 53 1.71 11.10 0.05
CA GLY A 53 1.75 9.89 0.86
C GLY A 53 0.69 8.85 0.51
N ASN A 54 -0.06 9.03 -0.58
CA ASN A 54 -1.02 8.03 -1.06
C ASN A 54 -0.27 6.74 -1.45
N ALA A 55 -0.51 5.67 -0.69
CA ALA A 55 0.17 4.40 -0.88
C ALA A 55 -0.09 3.76 -2.26
N VAL A 56 -1.31 3.91 -2.82
CA VAL A 56 -1.69 3.36 -4.14
C VAL A 56 -0.81 4.00 -5.22
N GLU A 57 -0.87 5.33 -5.30
CA GLU A 57 -0.15 6.11 -6.31
C GLU A 57 1.36 5.96 -6.11
N ASN A 58 1.85 5.88 -4.87
CA ASN A 58 3.25 5.59 -4.58
C ASN A 58 3.71 4.25 -5.14
N ILE A 59 2.95 3.17 -4.89
CA ILE A 59 3.27 1.83 -5.41
C ILE A 59 3.24 1.85 -6.94
N LYS A 60 2.24 2.48 -7.55
CA LYS A 60 2.09 2.59 -9.00
C LYS A 60 3.27 3.33 -9.63
N SER A 61 3.60 4.52 -9.16
CA SER A 61 4.74 5.30 -9.67
C SER A 61 6.07 4.57 -9.46
N LEU A 62 6.30 3.94 -8.31
CA LEU A 62 7.52 3.19 -8.05
C LEU A 62 7.69 2.00 -8.99
N ASN A 63 6.61 1.27 -9.30
CA ASN A 63 6.65 0.17 -10.25
C ASN A 63 6.86 0.67 -11.69
N GLN A 64 6.19 1.76 -12.08
CA GLN A 64 6.41 2.39 -13.39
C GLN A 64 7.88 2.80 -13.57
N TYR A 65 8.47 3.49 -12.60
CA TYR A 65 9.89 3.86 -12.67
C TYR A 65 10.80 2.63 -12.66
N ALA A 66 10.46 1.58 -11.92
CA ALA A 66 11.21 0.32 -11.96
C ALA A 66 11.18 -0.34 -13.34
N GLU A 67 10.05 -0.26 -14.06
CA GLU A 67 9.93 -0.72 -15.44
C GLU A 67 10.78 0.13 -16.38
N GLU A 68 10.70 1.46 -16.29
CA GLU A 68 11.55 2.37 -17.08
C GLU A 68 13.05 2.09 -16.86
N PHE A 69 13.48 1.84 -15.62
CA PHE A 69 14.88 1.48 -15.35
C PHE A 69 15.25 0.11 -15.93
N ALA A 70 14.38 -0.89 -15.82
CA ALA A 70 14.66 -2.21 -16.38
C ALA A 70 14.78 -2.16 -17.92
N GLU A 71 13.98 -1.33 -18.58
CA GLU A 71 14.07 -1.11 -20.04
C GLU A 71 15.40 -0.47 -20.44
N LEU A 72 15.89 0.53 -19.68
CA LEU A 72 17.20 1.15 -19.96
C LEU A 72 18.35 0.15 -19.91
N ASP A 73 18.26 -0.88 -19.07
CA ASP A 73 19.26 -1.95 -18.97
C ASP A 73 19.33 -2.80 -20.27
N LEU A 74 18.19 -2.99 -20.97
CA LEU A 74 18.13 -3.72 -22.24
C LEU A 74 18.86 -2.99 -23.38
N TYR A 75 18.95 -1.66 -23.31
CA TYR A 75 19.62 -0.83 -24.29
C TYR A 75 21.05 -0.46 -23.87
N ASP A 76 21.50 -0.85 -22.67
CA ASP A 76 22.86 -0.57 -22.19
C ASP A 76 23.86 -1.64 -22.62
N ILE A 77 24.41 -1.46 -23.82
CA ILE A 77 25.47 -2.29 -24.44
C ILE A 77 26.78 -2.38 -23.62
N HIS A 78 26.96 -1.54 -22.59
CA HIS A 78 28.22 -1.42 -21.84
C HIS A 78 28.10 -1.71 -20.34
N GLY A 79 26.94 -2.13 -19.84
CA GLY A 79 26.72 -2.27 -18.40
C GLY A 79 25.49 -3.05 -18.01
N ALA A 80 25.45 -4.34 -18.35
CA ALA A 80 24.34 -5.22 -17.98
C ALA A 80 24.13 -5.28 -16.46
N GLY A 81 22.89 -5.01 -16.01
CA GLY A 81 22.42 -5.23 -14.65
C GLY A 81 22.48 -4.00 -13.73
N HIS A 82 22.98 -2.85 -14.16
CA HIS A 82 23.09 -1.69 -13.27
C HIS A 82 21.73 -1.01 -13.02
N HIS A 83 20.93 -0.82 -14.07
CA HIS A 83 19.59 -0.25 -13.95
C HIS A 83 18.62 -1.30 -13.41
N GLN A 84 18.84 -2.58 -13.72
CA GLN A 84 18.05 -3.68 -13.14
C GLN A 84 18.16 -3.75 -11.60
N ARG A 85 19.34 -3.48 -11.02
CA ARG A 85 19.49 -3.41 -9.56
C ARG A 85 18.65 -2.29 -8.94
N MET A 86 18.59 -1.13 -9.59
CA MET A 86 17.73 -0.02 -9.16
C MET A 86 16.25 -0.40 -9.25
N ALA A 87 15.84 -0.99 -10.38
CA ALA A 87 14.47 -1.47 -10.58
C ALA A 87 14.06 -2.45 -9.46
N ASN A 88 14.94 -3.38 -9.09
CA ASN A 88 14.68 -4.34 -8.01
C ASN A 88 14.54 -3.66 -6.64
N GLU A 89 15.35 -2.64 -6.32
CA GLU A 89 15.20 -1.90 -5.06
C GLU A 89 13.90 -1.09 -5.01
N LEU A 90 13.46 -0.48 -6.12
CA LEU A 90 12.18 0.22 -6.19
C LEU A 90 11.00 -0.73 -6.02
N ARG A 91 11.02 -1.89 -6.69
CA ARG A 91 10.03 -2.97 -6.47
C ARG A 91 10.00 -3.41 -5.01
N ARG A 92 11.17 -3.62 -4.39
CA ARG A 92 11.27 -3.99 -2.96
C ARG A 92 10.67 -2.94 -2.04
N ILE A 93 10.88 -1.64 -2.32
CA ILE A 93 10.26 -0.55 -1.57
C ILE A 93 8.75 -0.54 -1.78
N ALA A 94 8.27 -0.69 -3.02
CA ALA A 94 6.84 -0.78 -3.33
C ALA A 94 6.19 -1.97 -2.62
N ASP A 95 6.84 -3.13 -2.60
CA ASP A 95 6.41 -4.31 -1.86
C ASP A 95 6.39 -4.06 -0.34
N THR A 96 7.36 -3.31 0.18
CA THR A 96 7.36 -2.90 1.60
C THR A 96 6.19 -1.97 1.90
N ILE A 97 5.92 -0.97 1.06
CA ILE A 97 4.77 -0.07 1.19
C ILE A 97 3.46 -0.87 1.09
N ARG A 98 3.38 -1.84 0.18
CA ARG A 98 2.21 -2.73 0.04
C ARG A 98 2.04 -3.60 1.28
N ALA A 99 3.15 -4.17 1.79
CA ALA A 99 3.18 -5.02 2.95
C ALA A 99 2.89 -4.26 4.24
N ASP A 100 3.25 -2.98 4.32
CA ASP A 100 3.00 -2.08 5.44
C ASP A 100 1.64 -1.40 5.34
N GLY A 101 1.15 -1.21 4.13
CA GLY A 101 -0.12 -0.59 3.78
C GLY A 101 -1.31 -1.52 3.93
N PHE A 102 -2.42 -1.06 3.36
CA PHE A 102 -3.71 -1.71 3.38
C PHE A 102 -3.72 -2.84 2.33
N PRO A 103 -4.04 -4.11 2.64
CA PRO A 103 -3.91 -5.23 1.68
C PRO A 103 -4.90 -5.12 0.52
N TRP A 104 -5.84 -4.18 0.63
CA TRP A 104 -6.88 -3.90 -0.35
C TRP A 104 -6.69 -2.51 -0.95
N THR A 105 -5.43 -2.03 -1.01
CA THR A 105 -5.05 -0.72 -1.55
C THR A 105 -5.61 -0.52 -2.97
N GLU A 106 -5.60 -1.57 -3.80
CA GLU A 106 -6.18 -1.55 -5.16
C GLU A 106 -7.72 -1.46 -5.16
N LEU A 107 -8.36 -1.77 -4.04
CA LEU A 107 -9.81 -1.63 -3.85
C LEU A 107 -10.21 -0.23 -3.36
N MET A 108 -9.24 0.66 -3.11
CA MET A 108 -9.54 1.97 -2.55
C MET A 108 -10.32 2.86 -3.51
N GLU A 109 -10.01 2.87 -4.80
CA GLU A 109 -10.72 3.70 -5.78
C GLU A 109 -12.23 3.37 -5.86
N PRO A 110 -12.66 2.08 -5.91
CA PRO A 110 -14.07 1.72 -5.74
C PRO A 110 -14.69 2.18 -4.40
N LEU A 111 -13.91 2.11 -3.32
CA LEU A 111 -14.36 2.44 -1.97
C LEU A 111 -14.43 3.96 -1.71
N GLU A 112 -13.63 4.78 -2.37
CA GLU A 112 -13.62 6.24 -2.23
C GLU A 112 -14.98 6.86 -2.57
N ARG A 113 -15.73 6.24 -3.49
CA ARG A 113 -17.10 6.65 -3.83
C ARG A 113 -18.09 6.41 -2.69
N ASN A 114 -17.71 5.65 -1.66
CA ASN A 114 -18.52 5.36 -0.49
C ASN A 114 -17.72 5.56 0.81
N THR A 115 -17.77 6.78 1.34
CA THR A 115 -17.00 7.21 2.52
C THR A 115 -17.15 6.29 3.73
N ILE A 116 -18.34 5.71 3.95
CA ILE A 116 -18.58 4.77 5.07
C ILE A 116 -17.86 3.44 4.82
N GLN A 117 -17.88 2.91 3.60
CA GLN A 117 -17.21 1.65 3.27
C GLN A 117 -15.70 1.79 3.30
N LEU A 118 -15.18 2.89 2.74
CA LEU A 118 -13.78 3.30 2.85
C LEU A 118 -13.33 3.28 4.32
N ARG A 119 -14.02 4.04 5.16
CA ARG A 119 -13.66 4.18 6.58
C ARG A 119 -13.84 2.88 7.37
N LEU A 120 -14.87 2.10 7.05
CA LEU A 120 -15.07 0.76 7.64
C LEU A 120 -13.90 -0.15 7.30
N ALA A 121 -13.48 -0.20 6.05
CA ALA A 121 -12.34 -0.99 5.62
C ALA A 121 -11.09 -0.53 6.37
N GLU A 122 -10.77 0.77 6.34
CA GLU A 122 -9.61 1.39 7.00
C GLU A 122 -9.50 0.97 8.48
N VAL A 123 -10.57 1.18 9.25
CA VAL A 123 -10.60 0.84 10.67
C VAL A 123 -10.40 -0.67 10.87
N LEU A 124 -11.08 -1.51 10.07
CA LEU A 124 -10.94 -2.97 10.20
C LEU A 124 -9.48 -3.40 10.03
N TRP A 125 -8.73 -2.84 9.08
CA TRP A 125 -7.31 -3.17 8.92
C TRP A 125 -6.42 -2.59 10.00
N GLN A 126 -6.63 -1.34 10.40
CA GLN A 126 -5.79 -0.67 11.41
C GLN A 126 -5.79 -1.43 12.73
N LYS A 127 -6.86 -2.18 13.03
CA LYS A 127 -6.93 -3.05 14.22
C LYS A 127 -6.22 -4.39 14.05
N ASN A 128 -5.75 -4.75 12.85
CA ASN A 128 -4.92 -5.93 12.61
C ASN A 128 -3.42 -5.65 12.87
N VAL A 129 -3.08 -5.20 14.07
CA VAL A 129 -1.70 -4.79 14.43
C VAL A 129 -0.70 -5.93 14.21
N LYS A 130 -1.13 -7.18 14.41
CA LYS A 130 -0.31 -8.38 14.27
C LYS A 130 -0.27 -8.94 12.84
N ARG A 131 -1.01 -8.34 11.90
CA ARG A 131 -1.17 -8.78 10.51
C ARG A 131 -1.56 -10.27 10.41
N GLU A 132 -2.53 -10.66 11.23
CA GLU A 132 -3.08 -12.01 11.25
C GLU A 132 -3.99 -12.25 10.04
N SER A 133 -4.08 -13.50 9.58
CA SER A 133 -5.02 -13.91 8.51
C SER A 133 -6.47 -13.87 8.94
N THR A 134 -6.69 -14.01 10.24
CA THR A 134 -8.01 -13.87 10.85
C THR A 134 -7.87 -13.00 12.08
N TRP A 135 -8.64 -11.93 12.15
CA TRP A 135 -8.68 -11.04 13.30
C TRP A 135 -10.10 -10.54 13.55
N ARG A 136 -10.32 -9.94 14.72
CA ARG A 136 -11.65 -9.48 15.16
C ARG A 136 -11.60 -8.05 15.65
N VAL A 137 -12.64 -7.28 15.31
CA VAL A 137 -12.82 -5.91 15.77
C VAL A 137 -14.16 -5.78 16.47
N SER A 138 -14.18 -5.26 17.70
CA SER A 138 -15.41 -5.05 18.48
C SER A 138 -16.38 -4.12 17.74
N LEU A 139 -17.69 -4.39 17.85
CA LEU A 139 -18.70 -3.49 17.29
C LEU A 139 -18.60 -2.09 17.88
N ASP A 140 -18.32 -1.94 19.17
CA ASP A 140 -18.25 -0.62 19.81
C ASP A 140 -17.10 0.23 19.27
N VAL A 141 -15.98 -0.41 18.93
CA VAL A 141 -14.86 0.25 18.24
C VAL A 141 -15.31 0.76 16.88
N LEU A 142 -16.03 -0.07 16.11
CA LEU A 142 -16.51 0.31 14.78
C LEU A 142 -17.55 1.44 14.86
N LYS A 143 -18.49 1.36 15.80
CA LYS A 143 -19.49 2.41 16.06
C LYS A 143 -18.83 3.78 16.28
N ARG A 144 -17.80 3.82 17.13
CA ARG A 144 -17.06 5.05 17.45
C ARG A 144 -16.21 5.54 16.29
N GLU A 145 -15.43 4.68 15.65
CA GLU A 145 -14.40 5.11 14.68
C GLU A 145 -14.94 5.28 13.25
N VAL A 146 -15.96 4.52 12.87
CA VAL A 146 -16.57 4.57 11.52
C VAL A 146 -17.76 5.51 11.49
N TRP A 147 -18.67 5.43 12.47
CA TRP A 147 -19.93 6.19 12.47
C TRP A 147 -19.95 7.38 13.43
N ALA A 148 -18.98 7.47 14.36
CA ALA A 148 -19.03 8.43 15.46
C ALA A 148 -20.36 8.39 16.25
N ASP A 149 -20.97 7.20 16.33
CA ASP A 149 -22.30 6.99 16.90
C ASP A 149 -22.33 5.66 17.67
N GLU A 150 -22.33 5.74 19.01
CA GLU A 150 -22.33 4.58 19.91
C GLU A 150 -23.65 3.79 19.89
N PHE A 151 -24.72 4.38 19.35
CA PHE A 151 -26.05 3.76 19.24
C PHE A 151 -26.28 3.11 17.88
N LYS A 152 -25.27 3.11 16.99
CA LYS A 152 -25.42 2.54 15.65
C LYS A 152 -25.87 1.08 15.74
N SER A 153 -26.98 0.78 15.05
CA SER A 153 -27.63 -0.51 15.15
C SER A 153 -26.82 -1.63 14.47
N VAL A 154 -26.80 -2.81 15.08
CA VAL A 154 -26.14 -4.00 14.51
C VAL A 154 -26.64 -4.33 13.10
N PRO A 155 -27.95 -4.23 12.79
CA PRO A 155 -28.43 -4.40 11.40
C PRO A 155 -27.80 -3.42 10.41
N ALA A 156 -27.59 -2.16 10.79
CA ALA A 156 -26.95 -1.17 9.92
C ALA A 156 -25.47 -1.52 9.66
N ILE A 157 -24.76 -1.98 10.70
CA ILE A 157 -23.38 -2.47 10.56
C ILE A 157 -23.33 -3.69 9.65
N ARG A 158 -24.25 -4.66 9.82
CA ARG A 158 -24.37 -5.83 8.94
C ARG A 158 -24.61 -5.42 7.48
N ALA A 159 -25.48 -4.46 7.23
CA ALA A 159 -25.74 -3.95 5.88
C ALA A 159 -24.48 -3.32 5.26
N ALA A 160 -23.72 -2.52 6.03
CA ALA A 160 -22.47 -1.93 5.57
C ALA A 160 -21.41 -3.00 5.25
N VAL A 161 -21.23 -3.97 6.15
CA VAL A 161 -20.30 -5.09 5.98
C VAL A 161 -20.70 -5.96 4.79
N SER A 162 -21.99 -6.22 4.58
CA SER A 162 -22.49 -6.96 3.42
C SER A 162 -22.14 -6.26 2.11
N ARG A 163 -22.34 -4.93 2.04
CA ARG A 163 -21.97 -4.17 0.83
C ARG A 163 -20.45 -4.12 0.63
N LEU A 164 -19.67 -4.08 1.71
CA LEU A 164 -18.22 -4.19 1.65
C LEU A 164 -17.79 -5.55 1.06
N ASN A 165 -18.37 -6.65 1.53
CA ASN A 165 -18.16 -7.98 0.94
C ASN A 165 -18.50 -8.00 -0.56
N THR A 166 -19.62 -7.40 -0.98
CA THR A 166 -19.98 -7.33 -2.41
C THR A 166 -18.93 -6.57 -3.22
N CYS A 167 -18.47 -5.42 -2.72
CA CYS A 167 -17.41 -4.64 -3.38
C CYS A 167 -16.14 -5.49 -3.56
N PHE A 168 -15.75 -6.21 -2.52
CA PHE A 168 -14.57 -7.08 -2.53
C PHE A 168 -14.73 -8.27 -3.48
N ALA A 169 -15.90 -8.91 -3.47
CA ALA A 169 -16.21 -10.01 -4.37
C ALA A 169 -16.18 -9.58 -5.84
N ASN A 170 -16.74 -8.40 -6.17
CA ASN A 170 -16.72 -7.85 -7.53
C ASN A 170 -15.30 -7.58 -8.04
N GLN A 171 -14.34 -7.39 -7.13
CA GLN A 171 -12.94 -7.15 -7.44
C GLN A 171 -12.07 -8.41 -7.23
N ASN A 172 -12.68 -9.59 -7.12
CA ASN A 172 -12.01 -10.87 -6.89
C ASN A 172 -11.10 -10.90 -5.65
N ALA A 173 -11.36 -10.06 -4.66
CA ALA A 173 -10.59 -10.02 -3.43
C ALA A 173 -10.94 -11.21 -2.53
N LYS A 174 -9.92 -11.95 -2.07
CA LYS A 174 -10.06 -13.12 -1.19
C LYS A 174 -10.13 -12.74 0.29
N THR A 175 -10.99 -11.78 0.62
CA THR A 175 -11.27 -11.34 1.99
C THR A 175 -12.76 -11.43 2.26
N VAL A 176 -13.12 -12.02 3.40
CA VAL A 176 -14.51 -12.14 3.86
C VAL A 176 -14.64 -11.46 5.21
N PHE A 177 -15.68 -10.65 5.35
CA PHE A 177 -16.08 -9.98 6.57
C PHE A 177 -17.35 -10.62 7.13
N SER A 178 -17.38 -10.94 8.42
CA SER A 178 -18.54 -11.59 9.06
C SER A 178 -18.87 -10.92 10.39
N VAL A 179 -20.15 -10.63 10.62
CA VAL A 179 -20.62 -9.92 11.82
C VAL A 179 -21.22 -10.89 12.83
N TYR A 180 -20.59 -11.01 13.99
CA TYR A 180 -21.02 -11.85 15.10
C TYR A 180 -21.61 -11.00 16.21
N LYS A 181 -22.70 -11.48 16.81
CA LYS A 181 -23.20 -10.95 18.09
C LYS A 181 -22.91 -12.01 19.15
N ASN A 182 -22.22 -11.62 20.21
CA ASN A 182 -21.97 -12.48 21.36
C ASN A 182 -22.39 -11.75 22.65
N LYS A 183 -22.27 -12.44 23.78
CA LYS A 183 -22.57 -11.89 25.12
C LYS A 183 -21.72 -10.67 25.53
N TYR A 184 -20.72 -10.30 24.72
CA TYR A 184 -19.76 -9.22 24.98
C TYR A 184 -19.91 -8.03 24.01
N GLY A 185 -21.08 -7.86 23.37
CA GLY A 185 -21.34 -6.71 22.49
C GLY A 185 -21.10 -6.96 21.00
N GLY A 186 -20.57 -8.13 20.62
CA GLY A 186 -20.38 -8.53 19.22
C GLY A 186 -19.08 -8.02 18.57
N CYS A 187 -18.75 -8.56 17.40
CA CYS A 187 -17.58 -8.16 16.62
C CYS A 187 -17.81 -8.35 15.12
N VAL A 188 -16.93 -7.73 14.32
CA VAL A 188 -16.69 -8.14 12.95
C VAL A 188 -15.43 -9.00 12.95
N GLU A 189 -15.53 -10.23 12.46
CA GLU A 189 -14.37 -11.06 12.11
C GLU A 189 -14.01 -10.82 10.66
N ILE A 190 -12.71 -10.72 10.40
CA ILE A 190 -12.16 -10.61 9.07
C ILE A 190 -11.32 -11.86 8.84
N THR A 191 -11.55 -12.55 7.73
CA THR A 191 -10.67 -13.60 7.24
C THR A 191 -10.13 -13.19 5.88
N SER A 192 -8.81 -12.98 5.80
CA SER A 192 -8.12 -12.52 4.60
C SER A 192 -7.01 -13.49 4.22
N ARG A 193 -7.02 -13.97 2.97
CA ARG A 193 -5.91 -14.79 2.45
C ARG A 193 -4.64 -13.97 2.13
N TYR A 194 -4.72 -12.64 2.16
CA TYR A 194 -3.58 -11.74 1.92
C TYR A 194 -2.60 -11.66 3.10
N ALA A 195 -3.00 -12.06 4.31
CA ALA A 195 -2.11 -12.02 5.47
C ALA A 195 -1.17 -13.24 5.58
N ASN A 196 -1.23 -14.17 4.63
CA ASN A 196 -0.24 -15.24 4.54
C ASN A 196 1.11 -14.64 4.11
N ARG A 197 1.91 -14.20 5.07
CA ARG A 197 3.36 -14.22 4.87
C ARG A 197 3.76 -15.69 4.66
N PRO A 198 4.50 -16.05 3.60
CA PRO A 198 5.45 -17.14 3.77
C PRO A 198 6.36 -16.73 4.94
N LYS A 199 6.49 -17.60 5.95
CA LYS A 199 7.53 -17.43 6.97
C LYS A 199 8.84 -17.16 6.23
N PRO A 200 9.66 -16.17 6.65
CA PRO A 200 10.98 -16.02 6.07
C PRO A 200 11.65 -17.38 6.21
N VAL A 201 11.99 -17.99 5.07
CA VAL A 201 12.80 -19.20 5.06
C VAL A 201 14.06 -18.79 5.78
N ALA A 202 14.26 -19.31 6.99
CA ALA A 202 15.49 -19.10 7.73
C ALA A 202 16.62 -19.47 6.77
N ALA A 203 17.44 -18.48 6.42
CA ALA A 203 18.62 -18.71 5.61
C ALA A 203 19.40 -19.81 6.33
N ARG A 204 19.42 -21.01 5.72
CA ARG A 204 20.28 -22.08 6.19
C ARG A 204 21.70 -21.54 6.07
N ARG A 205 22.32 -21.33 7.22
CA ARG A 205 23.76 -21.09 7.33
C ARG A 205 24.51 -22.36 6.95
#